data_AF-A0A7C5ACH7-F1
#
_entry.id   AF-A0A7C5ACH7-F1
#
_cell.length_a   1.000
_cell.length_b   1.000
_cell.length_c   1.000
_cell.angle_alpha   90.00
_cell.angle_beta   90.00
_cell.angle_gamma   90.00
#
_symmetry.space_group_name_H-M   'P 1'
#
loop_
_entity.id
_entity.type
_entity.pdbx_description
1 polymer ?
#
loop_
_entity_poly.entity_id
_entity_poly.type
_entity_poly.pdbx_seq_one_letter_code
_entity_poly.pdbx_strand_id
1 'polypeptide(L)'
;NPGTATEEIQGIRGKDPTFGLPAVWITEAQKTEAELLGYTVVDPISVLVTHLTETIRRDQAELLTREDVQTLLKQLEETNPTVVKELVPDVLTMGGVQAVLQDLLSERIPIKNLPAILEALADHGRKIKDTHQLTELVRQRLGRLITELHADGEGRIHAIIVDPELESAVEQDLLGQKPATLSPGALQRIQSSASEAYADAMKQGVEPVILTRASVRRTFAEMLSGLDPRIPVLSYNEVAGASEVRPVGQIAISSASERDELMSVA
;
A
#
# COMPACT_ATOMS: atom_id res chain seq x y z
N ASN A 1 -2.05 5.78 23.30
CA ASN A 1 -0.77 5.18 23.75
C ASN A 1 -0.14 4.53 22.52
N PRO A 2 0.98 5.07 21.99
CA PRO A 2 1.65 4.51 20.82
C PRO A 2 2.45 3.23 21.12
N GLY A 3 2.45 2.73 22.37
CA GLY A 3 3.20 1.56 22.82
C GLY A 3 4.39 1.90 23.72
N THR A 4 4.68 3.19 23.89
CA THR A 4 5.81 3.70 24.70
C THR A 4 5.40 4.24 26.07
N ALA A 5 4.10 4.26 26.39
CA ALA A 5 3.67 4.84 27.67
C ALA A 5 4.08 3.96 28.85
N THR A 6 4.62 4.58 29.90
CA THR A 6 5.17 3.87 31.06
C THR A 6 4.14 3.54 32.12
N GLU A 7 3.08 4.36 32.26
CA GLU A 7 2.00 4.17 33.24
C GLU A 7 0.64 4.53 32.63
N GLU A 8 -0.45 4.05 33.23
CA GLU A 8 -1.80 4.40 32.79
C GLU A 8 -2.25 5.75 33.37
N ILE A 9 -2.78 6.62 32.51
CA ILE A 9 -3.40 7.88 32.92
C ILE A 9 -4.90 7.73 33.17
N GLN A 10 -5.44 8.44 34.18
CA GLN A 10 -6.87 8.45 34.44
C GLN A 10 -7.64 9.27 33.41
N GLY A 11 -8.77 8.75 32.95
CA GLY A 11 -9.66 9.42 32.02
C GLY A 11 -10.70 8.48 31.41
N ILE A 12 -11.43 8.97 30.40
CA ILE A 12 -12.45 8.17 29.70
C ILE A 12 -11.74 7.32 28.64
N ARG A 13 -11.70 6.01 28.85
CA ARG A 13 -11.08 5.07 27.91
C ARG A 13 -11.85 5.01 26.60
N GLY A 14 -11.13 4.92 25.49
CA GLY A 14 -11.68 4.81 24.15
C GLY A 14 -10.67 4.21 23.18
N LYS A 15 -10.97 4.34 21.89
CA LYS A 15 -10.05 3.99 20.81
C LYS A 15 -9.89 5.20 19.90
N ASP A 16 -8.69 5.37 19.38
CA ASP A 16 -8.47 6.30 18.29
C ASP A 16 -9.31 5.86 17.08
N PRO A 17 -10.13 6.75 16.50
CA PRO A 17 -11.04 6.39 15.40
C PRO A 17 -10.30 6.11 14.07
N THR A 18 -9.05 6.54 13.94
CA THR A 18 -8.25 6.43 12.72
C THR A 18 -7.48 5.12 12.67
N PHE A 19 -6.78 4.79 13.76
CA PHE A 19 -5.85 3.68 13.83
C PHE A 19 -6.34 2.54 14.72
N GLY A 20 -7.46 2.73 15.45
CA GLY A 20 -8.01 1.74 16.37
C GLY A 20 -7.17 1.55 17.64
N LEU A 21 -6.16 2.40 17.86
CA LEU A 21 -5.23 2.30 18.98
C LEU A 21 -5.93 2.61 20.32
N PRO A 22 -5.53 1.94 21.43
CA PRO A 22 -6.01 2.31 22.76
C PRO A 22 -5.71 3.78 23.09
N ALA A 23 -6.77 4.51 23.45
CA ALA A 23 -6.72 5.94 23.74
C ALA A 23 -7.48 6.27 25.03
N VAL A 24 -7.19 7.43 25.62
CA VAL A 24 -7.84 7.93 26.83
C VAL A 24 -8.14 9.41 26.63
N TRP A 25 -9.39 9.81 26.82
CA TRP A 25 -9.75 11.22 26.91
C TRP A 25 -9.37 11.75 28.28
N ILE A 26 -8.52 12.76 28.28
CA ILE A 26 -7.99 13.44 29.46
C ILE A 26 -8.47 14.89 29.48
N THR A 27 -8.43 15.51 30.66
CA THR A 27 -8.65 16.95 30.79
C THR A 27 -7.38 17.73 30.37
N GLU A 28 -7.53 19.01 30.05
CA GLU A 28 -6.40 19.86 29.66
C GLU A 28 -5.31 19.95 30.75
N ALA A 29 -5.72 19.92 32.03
CA ALA A 29 -4.80 19.94 33.17
C ALA A 29 -3.86 18.71 33.21
N GLN A 30 -4.26 17.60 32.60
CA GLN A 30 -3.50 16.34 32.58
C GLN A 30 -2.56 16.24 31.37
N LYS A 31 -2.55 17.23 30.47
CA LYS A 31 -1.77 17.19 29.22
C LYS A 31 -0.28 16.98 29.48
N THR A 32 0.32 17.81 30.34
CA THR A 32 1.76 17.75 30.64
C THR A 32 2.15 16.41 31.26
N GLU A 33 1.31 15.87 32.14
CA GLU A 33 1.51 14.56 32.75
C GLU A 33 1.46 13.44 31.69
N ALA A 34 0.48 13.48 30.80
CA ALA A 34 0.35 12.50 29.71
C ALA A 34 1.59 12.49 28.79
N GLU A 35 2.07 13.67 28.39
CA GLU A 35 3.27 13.81 27.56
C GLU A 35 4.52 13.27 28.27
N LEU A 36 4.68 13.56 29.57
CA LEU A 36 5.78 13.03 30.40
C LEU A 36 5.74 11.50 30.53
N LEU A 37 4.54 10.92 30.57
CA LEU A 37 4.33 9.47 30.59
C LEU A 37 4.50 8.82 29.20
N GLY A 38 4.86 9.57 28.16
CA GLY A 38 5.11 9.05 26.82
C GLY A 38 3.85 8.88 25.96
N TYR A 39 2.72 9.51 26.32
CA TYR A 39 1.55 9.57 25.45
C TYR A 39 1.70 10.67 24.40
N THR A 40 1.28 10.36 23.17
CA THR A 40 0.97 11.39 22.18
C THR A 40 -0.36 12.04 22.54
N VAL A 41 -0.35 13.34 22.84
CA VAL A 41 -1.57 14.12 23.11
C VAL A 41 -2.01 14.84 21.85
N VAL A 42 -3.28 14.67 21.49
CA VAL A 42 -3.89 15.26 20.30
C VAL A 42 -5.17 15.97 20.70
N ASP A 43 -5.41 17.17 20.18
CA ASP A 43 -6.64 17.92 20.48
C ASP A 43 -7.86 17.33 19.75
N PRO A 44 -9.10 17.58 20.22
CA PRO A 44 -10.30 16.99 19.64
C PRO A 44 -10.52 17.32 18.15
N ILE A 45 -10.11 18.51 17.70
CA ILE A 45 -10.29 18.93 16.30
C ILE A 45 -9.30 18.16 15.43
N SER A 46 -8.05 18.02 15.86
CA SER A 46 -7.05 17.21 15.15
C SER A 46 -7.47 15.74 15.06
N VAL A 47 -8.11 15.17 16.10
CA VAL A 47 -8.69 13.81 16.04
C VAL A 47 -9.76 13.73 14.94
N LEU A 48 -10.68 14.70 14.89
CA LEU A 48 -11.74 14.74 13.88
C LEU A 48 -11.17 14.88 12.45
N VAL A 49 -10.22 15.80 12.26
CA VAL A 49 -9.59 16.06 10.96
C VAL A 49 -8.81 14.84 10.48
N THR A 50 -8.06 14.18 11.36
CA THR A 50 -7.29 12.98 11.03
C THR A 50 -8.22 11.84 10.62
N HIS A 51 -9.30 11.62 11.39
CA HIS A 51 -10.28 10.59 11.07
C HIS A 51 -10.99 10.85 9.74
N LEU A 52 -11.41 12.10 9.47
CA LEU A 52 -12.04 12.46 8.21
C LEU A 52 -11.07 12.28 7.03
N THR A 53 -9.81 12.70 7.20
CA THR A 53 -8.77 12.56 6.17
C THR A 53 -8.54 11.09 5.81
N GLU A 54 -8.40 10.21 6.80
CA GLU A 54 -8.21 8.79 6.53
C GLU A 54 -9.48 8.11 6.00
N THR A 55 -10.68 8.57 6.39
CA THR A 55 -11.92 8.10 5.79
C THR A 55 -11.97 8.43 4.30
N ILE A 56 -11.66 9.67 3.93
CA ILE A 56 -11.58 10.08 2.52
C ILE A 56 -10.51 9.27 1.79
N ARG A 57 -9.30 9.11 2.37
CA ARG A 57 -8.22 8.33 1.74
C ARG A 57 -8.53 6.85 1.58
N ARG A 58 -9.36 6.27 2.44
CA ARG A 58 -9.83 4.90 2.29
C ARG A 58 -10.76 4.76 1.08
N ASP A 59 -11.66 5.72 0.92
CA ASP A 59 -12.75 5.65 -0.07
C ASP A 59 -12.44 6.48 -1.35
N GLN A 60 -11.25 7.07 -1.47
CA GLN A 60 -10.89 8.03 -2.52
C GLN A 60 -11.01 7.48 -3.95
N ALA A 61 -10.78 6.17 -4.14
CA ALA A 61 -10.95 5.54 -5.45
C ALA A 61 -12.44 5.56 -5.86
N GLU A 62 -13.36 5.30 -4.94
CA GLU A 62 -14.80 5.34 -5.19
C GLU A 62 -15.31 6.78 -5.35
N LEU A 63 -14.71 7.72 -4.62
CA LEU A 63 -15.06 9.14 -4.71
C LEU A 63 -14.64 9.80 -6.02
N LEU A 64 -13.67 9.22 -6.76
CA LEU A 64 -13.21 9.78 -8.03
C LEU A 64 -14.23 9.53 -9.14
N THR A 65 -15.01 10.57 -9.46
CA THR A 65 -16.02 10.50 -10.53
C THR A 65 -15.42 10.77 -11.91
N ARG A 66 -16.21 10.50 -12.95
CA ARG A 66 -15.82 10.81 -14.33
C ARG A 66 -15.65 12.32 -14.56
N GLU A 67 -16.41 13.14 -13.84
CA GLU A 67 -16.42 14.59 -13.97
C GLU A 67 -15.19 15.21 -13.28
N ASP A 68 -14.73 14.58 -12.20
CA ASP A 68 -13.45 14.93 -11.57
C ASP A 68 -12.29 14.66 -12.54
N VAL A 69 -12.27 13.49 -13.19
CA VAL A 69 -11.24 13.16 -14.19
C VAL A 69 -11.29 14.14 -15.37
N GLN A 70 -12.48 14.47 -15.86
CA GLN A 70 -12.62 15.47 -16.93
C GLN A 70 -12.06 16.83 -16.49
N THR A 71 -12.33 17.25 -15.25
CA THR A 71 -11.83 18.51 -14.68
C THR A 71 -10.30 18.48 -14.57
N LEU A 72 -9.73 17.40 -14.06
CA LEU A 72 -8.28 17.21 -13.96
C LEU A 72 -7.59 17.27 -15.33
N LEU A 73 -8.14 16.57 -16.34
CA LEU A 73 -7.59 16.57 -17.69
C LEU A 73 -7.70 17.95 -18.35
N LYS A 74 -8.81 18.66 -18.15
CA LYS A 74 -8.98 20.02 -18.69
C LYS A 74 -7.98 21.00 -18.08
N GLN A 75 -7.77 20.95 -16.77
CA GLN A 75 -6.76 21.77 -16.09
C GLN A 75 -5.35 21.43 -16.59
N LEU A 76 -5.06 20.15 -16.79
CA LEU A 76 -3.77 19.73 -17.32
C LEU A 76 -3.56 20.18 -18.77
N GLU A 77 -4.60 20.20 -19.60
CA GLU A 77 -4.54 20.64 -21.00
C GLU A 77 -4.03 22.09 -21.14
N GLU A 78 -4.25 22.94 -20.14
CA GLU A 78 -3.74 24.32 -20.13
C GLU A 78 -2.21 24.39 -20.13
N THR A 79 -1.54 23.37 -19.58
CA THR A 79 -0.07 23.33 -19.42
C THR A 79 0.60 22.24 -20.26
N ASN A 80 -0.07 21.11 -20.47
CA ASN A 80 0.42 19.93 -21.19
C ASN A 80 -0.60 19.46 -22.24
N PRO A 81 -0.99 20.31 -23.22
CA PRO A 81 -2.07 19.99 -24.16
C PRO A 81 -1.75 18.79 -25.05
N THR A 82 -0.48 18.57 -25.39
CA THR A 82 -0.06 17.51 -26.32
C THR A 82 -0.41 16.12 -25.78
N VAL A 83 -0.01 15.81 -24.54
CA VAL A 83 -0.23 14.48 -23.96
C VAL A 83 -1.72 14.20 -23.72
N VAL A 84 -2.49 15.21 -23.34
CA VAL A 84 -3.94 15.07 -23.12
C VAL A 84 -4.65 14.76 -24.43
N LYS A 85 -4.37 15.52 -25.49
CA LYS A 85 -5.00 15.34 -26.81
C LYS A 85 -4.58 14.06 -27.51
N GLU A 86 -3.34 13.62 -27.33
CA GLU A 86 -2.88 12.35 -27.88
C GLU A 86 -3.50 11.16 -27.14
N LEU A 87 -3.68 11.26 -25.82
CA LEU A 87 -4.17 10.14 -25.01
C LEU A 87 -5.68 9.94 -25.16
N VAL A 88 -6.48 10.99 -24.97
CA VAL A 88 -7.94 10.90 -24.88
C VAL A 88 -8.60 11.67 -26.03
N PRO A 89 -9.49 11.03 -26.82
CA PRO A 89 -10.01 9.66 -26.68
C PRO A 89 -9.20 8.60 -27.47
N ASP A 90 -8.13 8.98 -28.16
CA ASP A 90 -7.54 8.18 -29.23
C ASP A 90 -6.80 6.92 -28.76
N VAL A 91 -6.09 7.00 -27.64
CA VAL A 91 -5.33 5.86 -27.07
C VAL A 91 -6.14 5.15 -25.99
N LEU A 92 -6.77 5.92 -25.11
CA LEU A 92 -7.65 5.45 -24.04
C LEU A 92 -8.94 6.27 -23.98
N THR A 93 -10.01 5.62 -23.53
CA THR A 93 -11.24 6.31 -23.17
C THR A 93 -11.08 7.05 -21.85
N MET A 94 -11.94 8.05 -21.59
CA MET A 94 -12.04 8.70 -20.28
C MET A 94 -12.22 7.68 -19.14
N GLY A 95 -13.02 6.62 -19.38
CA GLY A 95 -13.22 5.55 -18.41
C GLY A 95 -11.96 4.71 -18.17
N GLY A 96 -11.12 4.48 -19.18
CA GLY A 96 -9.84 3.80 -19.02
C GLY A 96 -8.85 4.61 -18.19
N VAL A 97 -8.78 5.93 -18.40
CA VAL A 97 -7.98 6.83 -17.57
C VAL A 97 -8.51 6.83 -16.13
N GLN A 98 -9.83 6.96 -15.94
CA GLN A 98 -10.46 6.89 -14.63
C GLN A 98 -10.10 5.60 -13.89
N ALA A 99 -10.21 4.43 -14.54
CA ALA A 99 -9.89 3.15 -13.93
C ALA A 99 -8.44 3.08 -13.43
N VAL A 100 -7.47 3.54 -14.22
CA VAL A 100 -6.06 3.57 -13.79
C VAL A 100 -5.85 4.52 -12.60
N LEU A 101 -6.47 5.71 -12.63
CA LEU A 101 -6.38 6.65 -11.51
C LEU A 101 -7.02 6.06 -10.24
N GLN A 102 -8.14 5.35 -10.37
CA GLN A 102 -8.79 4.66 -9.25
C GLN A 102 -7.92 3.52 -8.69
N ASP A 103 -7.26 2.74 -9.53
CA ASP A 103 -6.33 1.70 -9.08
C ASP A 103 -5.12 2.29 -8.33
N LEU A 104 -4.55 3.40 -8.81
CA LEU A 104 -3.48 4.09 -8.08
C LEU A 104 -3.97 4.57 -6.70
N LEU A 105 -5.17 5.17 -6.67
CA LEU A 105 -5.78 5.70 -5.46
C LEU A 105 -6.19 4.60 -4.48
N SER A 106 -6.64 3.43 -4.94
CA SER A 106 -6.99 2.30 -4.05
C SER A 106 -5.76 1.78 -3.28
N GLU A 107 -4.58 1.92 -3.89
CA GLU A 107 -3.28 1.61 -3.29
C GLU A 107 -2.59 2.83 -2.65
N ARG A 108 -3.35 3.91 -2.40
CA ARG A 108 -2.88 5.15 -1.76
C ARG A 108 -1.74 5.86 -2.51
N ILE A 109 -1.59 5.62 -3.81
CA ILE A 109 -0.60 6.30 -4.66
C ILE A 109 -1.15 7.65 -5.13
N PRO A 110 -0.47 8.77 -4.81
CA PRO A 110 -0.93 10.10 -5.22
C PRO A 110 -0.93 10.30 -6.74
N ILE A 111 -2.06 10.77 -7.27
CA ILE A 111 -2.22 11.09 -8.70
C ILE A 111 -1.84 12.54 -9.07
N LYS A 112 -1.12 13.24 -8.17
CA LYS A 112 -0.72 14.64 -8.33
C LYS A 112 0.20 14.89 -9.54
N ASN A 113 1.02 13.91 -9.90
CA ASN A 113 1.88 13.98 -11.08
C ASN A 113 1.15 13.41 -12.31
N LEU A 114 0.02 14.05 -12.64
CA LEU A 114 -0.82 13.67 -13.77
C LEU A 114 -0.06 13.68 -15.12
N PRO A 115 0.88 14.61 -15.40
CA PRO A 115 1.69 14.52 -16.62
C PRO A 115 2.43 13.18 -16.75
N ALA A 116 3.14 12.75 -15.72
CA ALA A 116 3.90 11.50 -15.76
C ALA A 116 3.01 10.25 -15.90
N ILE A 117 1.81 10.29 -15.29
CA ILE A 117 0.80 9.24 -15.45
C ILE A 117 0.34 9.15 -16.90
N LEU A 118 -0.05 10.29 -17.49
CA LEU A 118 -0.57 10.35 -18.86
C LEU A 118 0.49 10.00 -19.90
N GLU A 119 1.76 10.37 -19.68
CA GLU A 119 2.88 9.95 -20.54
C GLU A 119 3.02 8.42 -20.57
N ALA A 120 3.06 7.78 -19.40
CA ALA A 120 3.14 6.31 -19.34
C ALA A 120 1.93 5.64 -19.99
N LEU A 121 0.73 6.20 -19.83
CA LEU A 121 -0.46 5.71 -20.50
C LEU A 121 -0.39 5.89 -22.02
N ALA A 122 0.17 6.98 -22.52
CA ALA A 122 0.32 7.21 -23.95
C ALA A 122 1.35 6.26 -24.59
N ASP A 123 2.48 6.03 -23.91
CA ASP A 123 3.55 5.13 -24.36
C ASP A 123 3.09 3.67 -24.52
N HIS A 124 2.21 3.22 -23.62
CA HIS A 124 1.82 1.82 -23.50
C HIS A 124 0.38 1.52 -23.95
N GLY A 125 -0.53 2.48 -23.85
CA GLY A 125 -1.99 2.31 -24.03
C GLY A 125 -2.43 1.94 -25.44
N ARG A 126 -1.58 2.11 -26.46
CA ARG A 126 -1.87 1.60 -27.82
C ARG A 126 -1.73 0.08 -27.91
N LYS A 127 -0.79 -0.49 -27.16
CA LYS A 127 -0.46 -1.94 -27.18
C LYS A 127 -1.19 -2.71 -26.09
N ILE A 128 -1.33 -2.09 -24.93
CA ILE A 128 -1.92 -2.71 -23.73
C ILE A 128 -3.27 -2.03 -23.48
N LYS A 129 -4.33 -2.84 -23.42
CA LYS A 129 -5.70 -2.37 -23.17
C LYS A 129 -6.21 -2.72 -21.77
N ASP A 130 -5.58 -3.69 -21.13
CA ASP A 130 -5.84 -4.03 -19.73
C ASP A 130 -5.38 -2.88 -18.84
N THR A 131 -6.33 -2.23 -18.18
CA THR A 131 -6.08 -1.08 -17.30
C THR A 131 -5.19 -1.45 -16.13
N HIS A 132 -5.27 -2.68 -15.62
CA HIS A 132 -4.45 -3.08 -14.50
C HIS A 132 -2.98 -3.25 -14.88
N GLN A 133 -2.69 -3.78 -16.08
CA GLN A 133 -1.32 -3.80 -16.60
C GLN A 133 -0.79 -2.39 -16.85
N LEU A 134 -1.65 -1.48 -17.33
CA LEU A 134 -1.29 -0.07 -17.46
C LEU A 134 -1.00 0.56 -16.09
N THR A 135 -1.78 0.24 -15.06
CA THR A 135 -1.53 0.69 -13.68
C THR A 135 -0.12 0.29 -13.23
N GLU A 136 0.30 -0.96 -13.42
CA GLU A 136 1.65 -1.40 -13.04
C GLU A 136 2.76 -0.61 -13.76
N LEU A 137 2.58 -0.33 -15.05
CA LEU A 137 3.53 0.47 -15.83
C LEU A 137 3.56 1.93 -15.38
N VAL A 138 2.41 2.50 -15.04
CA VAL A 138 2.32 3.85 -14.46
C VAL A 138 2.99 3.88 -13.08
N ARG A 139 2.77 2.89 -12.23
CA ARG A 139 3.44 2.79 -10.92
C ARG A 139 4.96 2.71 -11.07
N GLN A 140 5.45 1.91 -12.03
CA GLN A 140 6.87 1.89 -12.36
C GLN A 140 7.39 3.27 -12.80
N ARG A 141 6.65 4.00 -13.64
CA ARG A 141 6.98 5.39 -14.02
C ARG A 141 7.02 6.32 -12.81
N LEU A 142 6.15 6.10 -11.84
CA LEU A 142 6.07 6.84 -10.58
C LEU A 142 7.03 6.31 -9.49
N GLY A 143 7.93 5.37 -9.79
CA GLY A 143 8.76 4.69 -8.79
C GLY A 143 9.50 5.63 -7.84
N ARG A 144 10.06 6.74 -8.35
CA ARG A 144 10.68 7.76 -7.49
C ARG A 144 9.71 8.36 -6.48
N LEU A 145 8.50 8.72 -6.92
CA LEU A 145 7.46 9.24 -6.04
C LEU A 145 7.05 8.17 -5.01
N ILE A 146 6.82 6.93 -5.46
CA ILE A 146 6.45 5.82 -4.57
C ILE A 146 7.55 5.56 -3.52
N THR A 147 8.82 5.59 -3.93
CA THR A 147 9.96 5.48 -3.01
C THR A 147 9.92 6.60 -1.98
N GLU A 148 9.79 7.86 -2.40
CA GLU A 148 9.75 9.02 -1.51
C GLU A 148 8.57 8.96 -0.52
N LEU A 149 7.46 8.31 -0.87
CA LEU A 149 6.33 8.10 0.04
C LEU A 149 6.64 7.16 1.21
N HIS A 150 7.53 6.19 1.01
CA HIS A 150 7.76 5.11 1.95
C HIS A 150 9.16 5.10 2.56
N ALA A 151 10.05 5.96 2.07
CA ALA A 151 11.41 6.06 2.57
C ALA A 151 11.46 6.80 3.91
N ASP A 152 12.38 6.37 4.78
CA ASP A 152 12.68 7.08 6.03
C ASP A 152 13.44 8.40 5.78
N GLY A 153 13.76 9.13 6.85
CA GLY A 153 14.49 10.40 6.75
C GLY A 153 15.88 10.33 6.12
N GLU A 154 16.44 9.14 5.95
CA GLU A 154 17.72 8.89 5.26
C GLU A 154 17.52 8.33 3.84
N GLY A 155 16.27 8.25 3.36
CA GLY A 155 15.96 7.72 2.03
C GLY A 155 16.00 6.18 1.96
N ARG A 156 15.89 5.49 3.09
CA ARG A 156 15.93 4.02 3.16
C ARG A 156 14.52 3.44 3.20
N ILE A 157 14.31 2.31 2.52
CA ILE A 157 13.06 1.56 2.56
C ILE A 157 13.22 0.36 3.49
N HIS A 158 12.39 0.26 4.51
CA HIS A 158 12.29 -0.94 5.35
C HIS A 158 11.31 -1.91 4.70
N ALA A 159 11.76 -3.11 4.35
CA ALA A 159 11.01 -4.04 3.53
C ALA A 159 10.83 -5.41 4.21
N ILE A 160 9.60 -5.90 4.17
CA ILE A 160 9.29 -7.32 4.37
C ILE A 160 9.34 -7.98 2.99
N ILE A 161 10.29 -8.89 2.79
CA ILE A 161 10.56 -9.47 1.49
C ILE A 161 9.68 -10.72 1.28
N VAL A 162 9.01 -10.82 0.14
CA VAL A 162 8.32 -12.06 -0.23
C VAL A 162 9.34 -13.10 -0.67
N ASP A 163 9.21 -14.32 -0.13
CA ASP A 163 10.11 -15.43 -0.47
C ASP A 163 10.10 -15.75 -1.98
N PRO A 164 11.27 -15.90 -2.64
CA PRO A 164 11.35 -16.18 -4.07
C PRO A 164 10.62 -17.44 -4.55
N GLU A 165 10.53 -18.49 -3.71
CA GLU A 165 9.78 -19.71 -4.04
C GLU A 165 8.28 -19.41 -4.03
N LEU A 166 7.82 -18.63 -3.04
CA LEU A 166 6.44 -18.16 -2.97
C LEU A 166 6.08 -17.28 -4.18
N GLU A 167 6.94 -16.32 -4.55
CA GLU A 167 6.74 -15.50 -5.76
C GLU A 167 6.59 -16.37 -7.01
N SER A 168 7.49 -17.33 -7.19
CA SER A 168 7.50 -18.23 -8.35
C SER A 168 6.27 -19.12 -8.38
N ALA A 169 5.78 -19.55 -7.21
CA ALA A 169 4.61 -20.39 -7.09
C ALA A 169 3.30 -19.62 -7.33
N VAL A 170 3.22 -18.34 -6.94
CA VAL A 170 2.09 -17.45 -7.31
C VAL A 170 2.12 -17.15 -8.81
N GLU A 171 3.30 -16.89 -9.38
CA GLU A 171 3.45 -16.64 -10.82
C GLU A 171 3.01 -17.85 -11.67
N GLN A 172 3.35 -19.07 -11.25
CA GLN A 172 2.89 -20.31 -11.91
C GLN A 172 1.36 -20.50 -11.83
N ASP A 173 0.72 -20.05 -10.74
CA ASP A 173 -0.73 -20.11 -10.57
C ASP A 173 -1.43 -19.12 -11.51
N LEU A 174 -0.93 -17.88 -11.61
CA LEU A 174 -1.44 -16.87 -12.54
C LEU A 174 -1.35 -17.30 -14.02
N LEU A 175 -0.30 -18.06 -14.37
CA LEU A 175 -0.14 -18.64 -15.70
C LEU A 175 -1.01 -19.89 -15.94
N GLY A 176 -1.79 -20.32 -14.95
CA GLY A 176 -2.62 -21.52 -14.99
C GLY A 176 -1.82 -22.83 -15.03
N GLN A 177 -0.54 -22.79 -14.68
CA GLN A 177 0.37 -23.94 -14.79
C GLN A 177 0.36 -24.80 -13.53
N LYS A 178 0.16 -24.20 -12.34
CA LYS A 178 0.04 -24.91 -11.05
C LYS A 178 -0.94 -24.21 -10.10
N PRO A 179 -2.24 -24.56 -10.13
CA PRO A 179 -3.22 -24.00 -9.20
C PRO A 179 -3.08 -24.61 -7.81
N ALA A 180 -2.39 -23.93 -6.90
CA ALA A 180 -2.19 -24.41 -5.53
C ALA A 180 -1.95 -23.28 -4.52
N THR A 181 -1.29 -22.19 -4.93
CA THR A 181 -0.91 -21.07 -4.06
C THR A 181 -2.03 -20.06 -3.83
N LEU A 182 -3.06 -20.07 -4.68
CA LEU A 182 -4.32 -19.34 -4.50
C LEU A 182 -5.39 -20.13 -3.74
N SER A 183 -5.06 -21.30 -3.17
CA SER A 183 -6.02 -22.03 -2.32
C SER A 183 -6.35 -21.21 -1.05
N PRO A 184 -7.59 -21.29 -0.51
CA PRO A 184 -7.96 -20.55 0.71
C PRO A 184 -7.01 -20.78 1.89
N GLY A 185 -6.51 -22.01 2.05
CA GLY A 185 -5.55 -22.34 3.10
C GLY A 185 -4.16 -21.73 2.88
N ALA A 186 -3.69 -21.65 1.63
CA ALA A 186 -2.44 -20.97 1.30
C ALA A 186 -2.56 -19.46 1.54
N LEU A 187 -3.65 -18.84 1.09
CA LEU A 187 -3.94 -17.42 1.31
C LEU A 187 -3.92 -17.06 2.81
N GLN A 188 -4.60 -17.86 3.64
CA GLN A 188 -4.62 -17.62 5.08
C GLN A 188 -3.21 -17.70 5.70
N ARG A 189 -2.36 -18.63 5.24
CA ARG A 189 -0.96 -18.71 5.69
C ARG A 189 -0.13 -17.52 5.26
N ILE A 190 -0.29 -17.06 4.01
CA ILE A 190 0.38 -15.83 3.50
C ILE A 190 -0.03 -14.62 4.34
N GLN A 191 -1.33 -14.41 4.54
CA GLN A 191 -1.85 -13.30 5.33
C GLN A 191 -1.37 -13.35 6.79
N SER A 192 -1.31 -14.55 7.39
CA SER A 192 -0.81 -14.73 8.76
C SER A 192 0.68 -14.39 8.84
N SER A 193 1.50 -14.93 7.94
CA SER A 193 2.93 -14.62 7.86
C SER A 193 3.20 -13.13 7.62
N ALA A 194 2.44 -12.48 6.74
CA ALA A 194 2.52 -11.04 6.50
C ALA A 194 2.15 -10.23 7.74
N SER A 195 1.07 -10.61 8.43
CA SER A 195 0.61 -9.95 9.67
C SER A 195 1.64 -10.04 10.79
N GLU A 196 2.23 -11.22 10.99
CA GLU A 196 3.29 -11.44 11.98
C GLU A 196 4.53 -10.60 11.68
N ALA A 197 5.04 -10.67 10.45
CA ALA A 197 6.20 -9.89 10.02
C ALA A 197 5.96 -8.38 10.14
N TYR A 198 4.77 -7.90 9.77
CA TYR A 198 4.39 -6.49 9.89
C TYR A 198 4.32 -6.06 11.36
N ALA A 199 3.68 -6.85 12.22
CA ALA A 199 3.59 -6.55 13.65
C ALA A 199 4.98 -6.49 14.32
N ASP A 200 5.90 -7.38 13.94
CA ASP A 200 7.25 -7.39 14.49
C ASP A 200 8.10 -6.21 14.03
N ALA A 201 7.96 -5.79 12.77
CA ALA A 201 8.58 -4.55 12.27
C ALA A 201 8.03 -3.32 13.00
N MET A 202 6.70 -3.22 13.19
CA MET A 202 6.07 -2.12 13.92
C MET A 202 6.54 -2.05 15.39
N LYS A 203 6.76 -3.19 16.06
CA LYS A 203 7.34 -3.23 17.42
C LYS A 203 8.76 -2.67 17.48
N GLN A 204 9.51 -2.76 16.38
CA GLN A 204 10.86 -2.19 16.26
C GLN A 204 10.81 -0.69 15.91
N GLY A 205 9.63 -0.10 15.79
CA GLY A 205 9.44 1.32 15.46
C GLY A 205 9.71 1.65 14.00
N VAL A 206 9.68 0.66 13.11
CA VAL A 206 9.79 0.86 11.66
C VAL A 206 8.46 0.54 10.99
N GLU A 207 8.08 1.36 10.00
CA GLU A 207 6.89 1.14 9.18
C GLU A 207 7.33 0.48 7.86
N PRO A 208 7.13 -0.84 7.70
CA PRO A 208 7.66 -1.54 6.54
C PRO A 208 6.71 -1.48 5.34
N VAL A 209 7.28 -1.66 4.16
CA VAL A 209 6.52 -2.07 2.96
C VAL A 209 6.70 -3.57 2.72
N ILE A 210 5.76 -4.19 2.03
CA ILE A 210 5.94 -5.54 1.49
C ILE A 210 6.56 -5.40 0.11
N LEU A 211 7.65 -6.12 -0.15
CA LEU A 211 8.43 -6.01 -1.37
C LEU A 211 8.46 -7.32 -2.14
N THR A 212 8.12 -7.26 -3.44
CA THR A 212 8.02 -8.45 -4.31
C THR A 212 8.37 -8.13 -5.78
N ARG A 213 8.37 -9.14 -6.66
CA ARG A 213 8.53 -8.99 -8.12
C ARG A 213 7.34 -8.28 -8.75
N ALA A 214 7.63 -7.47 -9.77
CA ALA A 214 6.63 -6.74 -10.53
C ALA A 214 5.55 -7.66 -11.16
N SER A 215 5.90 -8.89 -11.55
CA SER A 215 4.95 -9.83 -12.18
C SER A 215 3.84 -10.33 -11.24
N VAL A 216 4.06 -10.27 -9.92
CA VAL A 216 3.13 -10.79 -8.90
C VAL A 216 2.70 -9.74 -7.88
N ARG A 217 3.23 -8.51 -7.96
CA ARG A 217 2.98 -7.42 -7.00
C ARG A 217 1.49 -7.15 -6.79
N ARG A 218 0.74 -6.97 -7.89
CA ARG A 218 -0.71 -6.75 -7.82
C ARG A 218 -1.43 -7.91 -7.12
N THR A 219 -1.08 -9.14 -7.43
CA THR A 219 -1.68 -10.32 -6.81
C THR A 219 -1.43 -10.34 -5.31
N PHE A 220 -0.21 -10.02 -4.85
CA PHE A 220 0.05 -9.85 -3.43
C PHE A 220 -0.73 -8.69 -2.80
N ALA A 221 -0.84 -7.55 -3.49
CA ALA A 221 -1.65 -6.42 -3.01
C ALA A 221 -3.12 -6.82 -2.82
N GLU A 222 -3.71 -7.55 -3.78
CA GLU A 222 -5.08 -8.05 -3.68
C GLU A 222 -5.23 -9.07 -2.55
N MET A 223 -4.31 -10.03 -2.42
CA MET A 223 -4.31 -11.02 -1.33
C MET A 223 -4.25 -10.37 0.05
N LEU A 224 -3.44 -9.32 0.20
CA LEU A 224 -3.14 -8.68 1.48
C LEU A 224 -4.08 -7.53 1.81
N SER A 225 -4.85 -7.03 0.83
CA SER A 225 -5.89 -6.02 1.05
C SER A 225 -6.93 -6.43 2.10
N GLY A 226 -7.19 -7.72 2.24
CA GLY A 226 -8.10 -8.28 3.25
C GLY A 226 -7.55 -8.27 4.68
N LEU A 227 -6.24 -8.11 4.87
CA LEU A 227 -5.61 -7.97 6.18
C LEU A 227 -5.73 -6.53 6.68
N ASP A 228 -5.11 -5.61 5.94
CA ASP A 228 -5.15 -4.19 6.19
C ASP A 228 -4.81 -3.44 4.89
N PRO A 229 -5.76 -2.67 4.30
CA PRO A 229 -5.53 -1.94 3.05
C PRO A 229 -4.49 -0.81 3.18
N ARG A 230 -3.96 -0.56 4.38
CA ARG A 230 -2.88 0.41 4.62
C ARG A 230 -1.50 -0.17 4.33
N ILE A 231 -1.34 -1.49 4.34
CA ILE A 231 -0.03 -2.13 4.17
C ILE A 231 0.43 -1.96 2.71
N PRO A 232 1.51 -1.21 2.45
CA PRO A 232 1.94 -0.96 1.07
C PRO A 232 2.60 -2.20 0.48
N VAL A 233 2.21 -2.59 -0.73
CA VAL A 233 2.85 -3.67 -1.50
C VAL A 233 3.54 -3.08 -2.73
N LEU A 234 4.87 -3.08 -2.71
CA LEU A 234 5.71 -2.48 -3.74
C LEU A 234 6.46 -3.53 -4.55
N SER A 235 6.81 -3.17 -5.79
CA SER A 235 7.71 -3.98 -6.60
C SER A 235 9.16 -3.52 -6.50
N TYR A 236 10.11 -4.43 -6.75
CA TYR A 236 11.53 -4.06 -6.84
C TYR A 236 11.81 -2.93 -7.83
N ASN A 237 11.00 -2.80 -8.89
CA ASN A 237 11.16 -1.75 -9.91
C ASN A 237 10.73 -0.36 -9.39
N GLU A 238 9.86 -0.31 -8.37
CA GLU A 238 9.37 0.94 -7.80
C GLU A 238 10.35 1.55 -6.81
N VAL A 239 11.16 0.72 -6.14
CA VAL A 239 12.11 1.15 -5.09
C VAL A 239 13.52 1.44 -5.61
N ALA A 240 13.71 1.52 -6.93
CA ALA A 240 15.02 1.77 -7.54
C ALA A 240 15.63 3.14 -7.15
N GLY A 241 14.80 4.08 -6.68
CA GLY A 241 15.24 5.38 -6.17
C GLY A 241 15.66 5.38 -4.70
N ALA A 242 15.52 4.25 -3.99
CA ALA A 242 15.87 4.15 -2.58
C ALA A 242 17.39 4.20 -2.40
N SER A 243 17.85 4.87 -1.35
CA SER A 243 19.28 4.88 -1.00
C SER A 243 19.74 3.50 -0.52
N GLU A 244 18.86 2.78 0.18
CA GLU A 244 19.08 1.43 0.68
C GLU A 244 17.72 0.73 0.88
N VAL A 245 17.65 -0.57 0.59
CA VAL A 245 16.52 -1.43 0.98
C VAL A 245 16.97 -2.30 2.16
N ARG A 246 16.35 -2.11 3.33
CA ARG A 246 16.64 -2.83 4.56
C ARG A 246 15.62 -3.95 4.79
N PRO A 247 16.03 -5.23 4.74
CA PRO A 247 15.13 -6.31 5.08
C PRO A 247 14.84 -6.30 6.59
N VAL A 248 13.57 -6.22 6.95
CA VAL A 248 13.10 -6.26 8.35
C VAL A 248 12.20 -7.46 8.65
N GLY A 249 11.86 -8.25 7.62
CA GLY A 249 11.08 -9.47 7.75
C GLY A 249 10.98 -10.21 6.42
N GLN A 250 10.32 -11.37 6.45
CA GLN A 250 10.07 -12.19 5.27
C GLN A 250 8.67 -12.80 5.31
N ILE A 251 8.01 -12.89 4.15
CA ILE A 251 6.78 -13.66 3.98
C ILE A 251 7.14 -14.97 3.30
N ALA A 252 6.91 -16.08 4.00
CA ALA A 252 7.16 -17.42 3.50
C ALA A 252 6.04 -18.36 3.93
N ILE A 253 5.67 -19.30 3.06
CA ILE A 253 4.82 -20.42 3.45
C ILE A 253 5.76 -21.57 3.79
N SER A 254 6.05 -21.77 5.08
CA SER A 254 6.79 -22.95 5.52
C SER A 254 6.06 -24.21 5.02
N SER A 255 6.73 -25.02 4.19
CA SER A 255 6.31 -26.39 3.87
C SER A 255 6.52 -27.33 5.08
N ALA A 256 6.13 -26.89 6.28
CA ALA A 256 6.24 -27.68 7.50
C ALA A 256 5.34 -28.93 7.45
N SER A 257 4.34 -28.97 6.55
CA SER A 257 3.48 -30.14 6.36
C SER A 257 4.07 -31.22 5.45
N GLU A 258 5.05 -30.93 4.58
CA GLU A 258 5.65 -31.95 3.70
C GLU A 258 6.84 -32.66 4.34
N ARG A 259 7.54 -31.98 5.27
CA ARG A 259 8.65 -32.60 6.02
C ARG A 259 8.17 -33.63 7.06
N ASP A 260 7.01 -33.41 7.67
CA ASP A 260 6.45 -34.37 8.63
C ASP A 260 5.82 -35.59 7.93
N GLU A 261 5.26 -35.44 6.72
CA GLU A 261 4.79 -36.60 5.94
C GLU A 261 5.96 -37.45 5.44
N LEU A 262 7.06 -36.85 4.97
CA LEU A 262 8.24 -37.60 4.52
C LEU A 262 9.01 -38.29 5.66
N MET A 263 8.98 -37.75 6.87
CA MET A 263 9.61 -38.35 8.05
C MET A 263 8.73 -39.35 8.81
N SER A 264 7.43 -39.44 8.47
CA SER A 264 6.53 -40.48 9.02
C SER A 264 6.46 -41.74 8.15
N VAL A 265 7.02 -41.69 6.94
CA VAL A 265 7.04 -42.80 5.96
C VAL A 265 8.45 -43.38 5.77
N ALA A 266 9.47 -42.82 6.43
CA ALA A 266 10.85 -43.32 6.46
C ALA A 266 11.18 -44.01 7.79
#